data_AF-A0A4Y1WWM7-F1
#
_entry.id   AF-A0A4Y1WWM7-F1
#
_cell.length_a   1.000
_cell.length_b   1.000
_cell.length_c   1.000
_cell.angle_alpha   90.00
_cell.angle_beta   90.00
_cell.angle_gamma   90.00
#
_symmetry.space_group_name_H-M   'P 1'
#
loop_
_entity.id
_entity.type
_entity.pdbx_description
1 polymer ?
#
loop_
_entity_poly.entity_id
_entity_poly.type
_entity_poly.pdbx_seq_one_letter_code
_entity_poly.pdbx_strand_id
1 'polypeptide(L)'
;MRSERITRRQILLAAAAGQLLFFFGDPLRHLPPQWAAPLYVAATSIGFLSLFLAGLWLGRLVKERLREDPFNDENESFMQETRLIENEYSAKIPLSRMISPQLYWAMTGNDFTLDINNPEDPKILCVGNNPDRQNIYSAVLGLYNSHITRLINK
;
A
#
# COMPACT_ATOMS: atom_id res chain seq x y z
N MET A 1 -0.47 5.59 15.77
CA MET A 1 -0.93 6.99 15.92
C MET A 1 -2.21 7.14 15.13
N ARG A 2 -3.31 7.47 15.80
CA ARG A 2 -4.64 7.68 15.19
C ARG A 2 -4.48 8.78 14.13
N SER A 3 -4.61 8.46 12.84
CA SER A 3 -4.77 9.52 11.85
C SER A 3 -6.11 10.18 12.16
N GLU A 4 -6.10 11.43 12.58
CA GLU A 4 -7.30 12.25 12.48
C GLU A 4 -7.73 12.17 11.02
N ARG A 5 -8.95 11.69 10.77
CA ARG A 5 -9.49 11.61 9.41
C ARG A 5 -9.62 13.04 8.90
N ILE A 6 -8.61 13.49 8.16
CA ILE A 6 -8.64 14.79 7.49
C ILE A 6 -9.86 14.76 6.57
N THR A 7 -10.87 15.53 6.92
CA THR A 7 -12.14 15.48 6.20
C THR A 7 -11.97 16.30 4.92
N ARG A 8 -12.40 15.78 3.76
CA ARG A 8 -12.28 16.50 2.47
C ARG A 8 -12.80 17.94 2.54
N ARG A 9 -13.82 18.19 3.38
CA ARG A 9 -14.35 19.52 3.69
C ARG A 9 -13.30 20.47 4.27
N GLN A 10 -12.44 20.01 5.17
CA GLN A 10 -11.37 20.83 5.77
C GLN A 10 -10.31 21.21 4.72
N ILE A 11 -9.96 20.28 3.83
CA ILE A 11 -9.03 20.56 2.71
C ILE A 11 -9.62 21.62 1.78
N LEU A 12 -10.91 21.47 1.42
CA LEU A 12 -11.59 22.41 0.54
C LEU A 12 -11.74 23.80 1.17
N LEU A 13 -12.10 23.87 2.46
CA LEU A 13 -12.21 25.13 3.18
C LEU A 13 -10.85 25.85 3.31
N ALA A 14 -9.79 25.11 3.64
CA ALA A 14 -8.43 25.66 3.69
C ALA A 14 -7.97 26.15 2.31
N ALA A 15 -8.19 25.34 1.26
CA ALA A 15 -7.85 25.72 -0.11
C ALA A 15 -8.62 26.97 -0.57
N ALA A 16 -9.93 27.03 -0.31
CA ALA A 16 -10.76 28.18 -0.67
C ALA A 16 -10.36 29.46 0.08
N ALA A 17 -10.13 29.36 1.39
CA ALA A 17 -9.66 30.49 2.20
C ALA A 17 -8.28 30.98 1.74
N GLY A 18 -7.36 30.05 1.46
CA GLY A 18 -6.04 30.36 0.90
C GLY A 18 -6.12 31.04 -0.47
N GLN A 19 -6.98 30.55 -1.37
CA GLN A 19 -7.20 31.14 -2.69
C GLN A 19 -7.73 32.57 -2.59
N LEU A 20 -8.72 32.80 -1.71
CA LEU A 20 -9.32 34.12 -1.48
C LEU A 20 -8.28 35.10 -0.93
N LEU A 21 -7.55 34.73 0.12
CA LEU A 21 -6.57 35.61 0.74
C LEU A 21 -5.37 35.91 -0.16
N PHE A 22 -4.92 34.94 -0.95
CA PHE A 22 -3.74 35.08 -1.79
C PHE A 22 -4.02 35.83 -3.11
N PHE A 23 -5.09 35.49 -3.82
CA PHE A 23 -5.40 36.08 -5.13
C PHE A 23 -6.34 37.28 -5.07
N PHE A 24 -7.23 37.36 -4.09
CA PHE A 24 -8.21 38.45 -3.96
C PHE A 24 -7.86 39.43 -2.84
N GLY A 25 -6.59 39.46 -2.40
CA GLY A 25 -6.09 40.40 -1.39
C GLY A 25 -5.85 41.83 -1.89
N ASP A 26 -6.04 42.11 -3.18
CA ASP A 26 -5.81 43.42 -3.79
C ASP A 26 -6.58 44.59 -3.15
N PRO A 27 -7.85 44.44 -2.71
CA PRO A 27 -8.60 45.51 -2.07
C PRO A 27 -7.94 46.08 -0.79
N LEU A 28 -7.07 45.32 -0.12
CA LEU A 28 -6.34 45.80 1.07
C LEU A 28 -5.36 46.93 0.74
N ARG A 29 -4.97 47.09 -0.53
CA ARG A 29 -4.08 48.17 -0.98
C ARG A 29 -4.75 49.53 -1.04
N HIS A 30 -6.08 49.61 -1.05
CA HIS A 30 -6.82 50.88 -1.05
C HIS A 30 -6.85 51.56 0.33
N LEU A 31 -6.37 50.88 1.38
CA LEU A 31 -6.25 51.45 2.72
C LEU A 31 -5.14 52.50 2.80
N PRO A 32 -5.13 53.33 3.86
CA PRO A 32 -4.05 54.28 4.09
C PRO A 32 -2.66 53.59 4.08
N PRO A 33 -1.60 54.24 3.54
CA PRO A 33 -0.30 53.60 3.31
C PRO A 33 0.32 52.92 4.55
N GLN A 34 0.06 53.47 5.74
CA GLN A 34 0.50 52.94 7.03
C GLN A 34 -0.06 51.55 7.37
N TRP A 35 -1.28 51.24 6.93
CA TRP A 35 -1.97 49.97 7.21
C TRP A 35 -2.00 49.03 6.00
N ALA A 36 -1.97 49.58 4.79
CA ALA A 36 -2.04 48.80 3.55
C ALA A 36 -0.89 47.80 3.41
N ALA A 37 0.36 48.24 3.62
CA ALA A 37 1.53 47.38 3.48
C ALA A 37 1.57 46.20 4.48
N PRO A 38 1.46 46.40 5.81
CA PRO A 38 1.53 45.30 6.76
C PRO A 38 0.35 44.33 6.63
N LEU A 39 -0.87 44.83 6.41
CA LEU A 39 -2.05 43.97 6.25
C LEU A 39 -1.98 43.14 4.96
N TYR A 40 -1.51 43.73 3.86
CA TYR A 40 -1.35 43.02 2.60
C TYR A 40 -0.29 41.91 2.69
N VAL A 41 0.87 42.20 3.31
CA VAL A 41 1.93 41.20 3.52
C VAL A 41 1.45 40.07 4.45
N ALA A 42 0.72 40.40 5.52
CA ALA A 42 0.15 39.39 6.41
C ALA A 42 -0.89 38.52 5.69
N ALA A 43 -1.83 39.12 4.96
CA ALA A 43 -2.88 38.41 4.25
C ALA A 43 -2.32 37.46 3.18
N THR A 44 -1.35 37.92 2.39
CA THR A 44 -0.70 37.10 1.36
C THR A 44 0.14 35.97 1.98
N SER A 45 0.83 36.23 3.09
CA SER A 45 1.60 35.19 3.80
C SER A 45 0.69 34.10 4.39
N ILE A 46 -0.41 34.50 5.04
CA ILE A 46 -1.41 33.56 5.58
C ILE A 46 -2.08 32.76 4.45
N GLY A 47 -2.43 33.43 3.35
CA GLY A 47 -2.99 32.77 2.17
C GLY A 47 -2.06 31.71 1.58
N PHE A 48 -0.77 32.04 1.44
CA PHE A 48 0.25 31.09 0.96
C PHE A 48 0.38 29.87 1.87
N LEU A 49 0.50 30.08 3.19
CA LEU A 49 0.62 28.98 4.15
C LEU A 49 -0.62 28.07 4.14
N SER A 50 -1.81 28.66 4.01
CA SER A 50 -3.06 27.90 3.92
C SER A 50 -3.11 27.02 2.66
N LEU A 51 -2.71 27.55 1.50
CA LEU A 51 -2.61 26.78 0.26
C LEU A 51 -1.56 25.67 0.35
N PHE A 52 -0.41 25.94 0.97
CA PHE A 52 0.64 24.94 1.19
C PHE A 52 0.16 23.78 2.08
N LEU A 53 -0.52 24.09 3.19
CA LEU A 53 -1.12 23.08 4.09
C LEU A 53 -2.19 22.25 3.38
N ALA A 54 -3.07 22.88 2.59
CA ALA A 54 -4.06 22.19 1.79
C ALA A 54 -3.42 21.22 0.79
N GLY A 55 -2.32 21.63 0.14
CA GLY A 55 -1.54 20.78 -0.76
C GLY A 55 -0.92 19.57 -0.07
N LEU A 56 -0.35 19.75 1.13
CA LEU A 56 0.18 18.64 1.93
C LEU A 56 -0.91 17.63 2.32
N TRP A 57 -2.09 18.11 2.70
CA TRP A 57 -3.23 17.25 3.04
C TRP A 57 -3.79 16.53 1.82
N LEU A 58 -3.85 17.19 0.67
CA LEU A 58 -4.25 16.56 -0.60
C LEU A 58 -3.28 15.44 -0.99
N GLY A 59 -1.97 15.68 -0.87
CA GLY A 59 -0.95 14.67 -1.15
C GLY A 59 -1.08 13.43 -0.25
N ARG A 60 -1.41 13.63 1.03
CA ARG A 60 -1.72 12.52 1.96
C ARG A 60 -2.96 11.74 1.50
N LEU A 61 -4.04 12.44 1.15
CA LEU A 61 -5.28 11.80 0.69
C LEU A 61 -5.09 10.96 -0.57
N VAL A 62 -4.32 11.47 -1.54
CA VAL A 62 -4.02 10.73 -2.78
C VAL A 62 -3.18 9.48 -2.48
N LYS A 63 -2.12 9.62 -1.67
CA LYS A 63 -1.26 8.50 -1.29
C LYS A 63 -2.01 7.42 -0.52
N GLU A 64 -2.95 7.81 0.34
CA GLU A 64 -3.77 6.86 1.11
C GLU A 64 -4.71 6.08 0.17
N ARG A 65 -5.35 6.76 -0.80
CA ARG A 65 -6.20 6.12 -1.79
C ARG A 65 -5.44 5.19 -2.75
N LEU A 66 -4.19 5.51 -3.07
CA LEU A 66 -3.30 4.64 -3.85
C LEU A 66 -2.75 3.46 -3.05
N ARG A 67 -2.83 3.52 -1.71
CA ARG A 67 -2.37 2.45 -0.81
C ARG A 67 -3.47 1.43 -0.51
N GLU A 68 -4.69 1.67 -0.96
CA GLU A 68 -5.75 0.67 -0.96
C GLU A 68 -5.38 -0.36 -2.05
N ASP A 69 -4.76 -1.47 -1.62
CA ASP A 69 -4.41 -2.60 -2.48
C ASP A 69 -5.71 -3.19 -3.06
N PRO A 70 -5.94 -3.12 -4.39
CA PRO A 70 -7.16 -3.65 -5.02
C PRO A 70 -7.28 -5.17 -4.92
N PHE A 71 -6.26 -5.85 -4.38
CA PHE A 71 -6.28 -7.28 -4.09
C PHE A 71 -6.43 -7.59 -2.58
N ASN A 72 -6.75 -6.60 -1.74
CA ASN A 72 -6.89 -6.75 -0.29
C ASN A 72 -8.31 -6.44 0.19
N ASP A 73 -9.32 -6.97 -0.49
CA ASP A 73 -10.74 -6.78 -0.19
C ASP A 73 -11.17 -7.42 1.15
N GLU A 74 -10.45 -8.44 1.62
CA GLU A 74 -10.77 -9.19 2.85
C GLU A 74 -9.98 -8.76 4.09
N ASN A 75 -9.23 -7.65 4.03
CA ASN A 75 -8.44 -7.16 5.16
C ASN A 75 -7.42 -8.22 5.66
N GLU A 76 -6.71 -8.88 4.72
CA GLU A 76 -5.77 -9.99 4.92
C GLU A 76 -4.47 -9.61 5.69
N SER A 77 -4.44 -8.47 6.38
CA SER A 77 -3.53 -8.32 7.51
C SER A 77 -3.99 -9.23 8.64
N PHE A 78 -3.82 -10.54 8.45
CA PHE A 78 -4.08 -11.57 9.44
C PHE A 78 -3.44 -11.19 10.76
N MET A 79 -4.17 -11.43 11.85
CA MET A 79 -3.73 -11.14 13.21
C MET A 79 -2.34 -11.77 13.42
N GLN A 80 -1.33 -10.93 13.59
CA GLN A 80 0.02 -11.41 13.83
C GLN A 80 0.09 -11.98 15.26
N GLU A 81 0.71 -13.14 15.39
CA GLU A 81 0.95 -13.78 16.69
C GLU A 81 1.71 -12.80 17.61
N THR A 82 1.03 -12.34 18.66
CA THR A 82 1.53 -11.34 19.62
C THR A 82 2.40 -11.94 20.71
N ARG A 83 2.49 -13.28 20.79
CA ARG A 83 3.32 -13.96 21.78
C ARG A 83 4.74 -14.14 21.26
N LEU A 84 5.70 -13.73 22.07
CA LEU A 84 7.12 -14.01 21.81
C LEU A 84 7.37 -15.50 22.04
N ILE A 85 7.68 -16.24 20.98
CA ILE A 85 8.16 -17.63 21.05
C ILE A 85 9.59 -17.61 20.51
N GLU A 86 10.56 -17.77 21.41
CA GLU A 86 11.98 -17.88 21.07
C GLU A 86 12.31 -19.35 20.79
N ASN A 87 12.95 -19.63 19.66
CA ASN A 87 13.50 -20.95 19.34
C ASN A 87 14.73 -20.77 18.44
N GLU A 88 15.82 -21.44 18.80
CA GLU A 88 17.17 -21.30 18.26
C GLU A 88 17.30 -21.70 16.77
N TYR A 89 16.31 -22.43 16.24
CA TYR A 89 16.26 -22.87 14.84
C TYR A 89 15.00 -22.39 14.08
N SER A 90 14.25 -21.45 14.64
CA SER A 90 13.01 -20.97 14.02
C SER A 90 13.31 -19.98 12.88
N ALA A 91 13.51 -20.51 11.67
CA ALA A 91 13.14 -19.76 10.48
C ALA A 91 11.62 -19.57 10.53
N LYS A 92 11.15 -18.40 10.98
CA LYS A 92 9.74 -17.98 10.85
C LYS A 92 9.38 -17.83 9.37
N ILE A 93 9.28 -18.96 8.66
CA ILE A 93 8.41 -19.05 7.51
C ILE A 93 7.03 -19.21 8.13
N PRO A 94 6.11 -18.25 7.98
CA PRO A 94 4.75 -18.45 8.40
C PRO A 94 4.15 -19.51 7.47
N LEU A 95 4.33 -20.78 7.83
CA LEU A 95 3.68 -21.90 7.15
C LEU A 95 2.18 -21.65 7.08
N SER A 96 1.58 -21.05 8.13
CA SER A 96 0.20 -20.58 8.14
C SER A 96 -0.16 -19.54 7.07
N ARG A 97 0.79 -18.73 6.58
CA ARG A 97 0.58 -17.80 5.44
C ARG A 97 0.73 -18.45 4.08
N MET A 98 1.30 -19.66 4.00
CA MET A 98 1.27 -20.45 2.77
C MET A 98 -0.09 -21.15 2.60
N ILE A 99 -0.85 -21.35 3.68
CA ILE A 99 -2.15 -22.04 3.66
C ILE A 99 -3.24 -21.09 3.17
N SER A 100 -3.16 -20.66 1.92
CA SER A 100 -4.32 -20.07 1.24
C SER A 100 -5.21 -21.22 0.73
N PRO A 101 -6.55 -21.04 0.65
CA PRO A 101 -7.45 -22.04 0.08
C PRO A 101 -7.04 -22.47 -1.34
N GLN A 102 -6.45 -21.55 -2.11
CA GLN A 102 -5.96 -21.80 -3.46
C GLN A 102 -4.72 -22.72 -3.46
N LEU A 103 -3.80 -22.53 -2.51
CA LEU A 103 -2.67 -23.46 -2.36
C LEU A 103 -3.14 -24.83 -1.87
N TYR A 104 -4.10 -24.88 -0.95
CA TYR A 104 -4.68 -26.14 -0.50
C TYR A 104 -5.33 -26.90 -1.66
N TRP A 105 -6.15 -26.24 -2.48
CA TRP A 105 -6.75 -26.82 -3.69
C TRP A 105 -5.69 -27.39 -4.65
N ALA A 106 -4.63 -26.62 -4.93
CA ALA A 106 -3.53 -27.05 -5.80
C ALA A 106 -2.73 -28.24 -5.23
N MET A 107 -2.67 -28.39 -3.90
CA MET A 107 -1.90 -29.45 -3.22
C MET A 107 -2.75 -30.66 -2.80
N THR A 108 -4.08 -30.57 -2.78
CA THR A 108 -4.99 -31.68 -2.43
C THR A 108 -5.17 -32.73 -3.53
N GLY A 109 -4.57 -32.52 -4.71
CA GLY A 109 -4.09 -33.64 -5.52
C GLY A 109 -5.12 -34.48 -6.25
N ASN A 110 -6.28 -33.94 -6.66
CA ASN A 110 -7.17 -34.66 -7.58
C ASN A 110 -7.11 -34.20 -9.05
N ASP A 111 -6.74 -32.95 -9.34
CA ASP A 111 -6.82 -32.40 -10.71
C ASP A 111 -5.46 -32.10 -11.38
N PHE A 112 -4.35 -32.14 -10.64
CA PHE A 112 -3.03 -31.77 -11.17
C PHE A 112 -1.93 -32.72 -10.72
N THR A 113 -1.32 -33.44 -11.67
CA THR A 113 -0.10 -34.23 -11.44
C THR A 113 1.12 -33.44 -11.88
N LEU A 114 2.13 -33.37 -11.02
CA LEU A 114 3.37 -32.62 -11.25
C LEU A 114 4.38 -33.36 -12.15
N ASP A 115 3.91 -34.31 -12.95
CA ASP A 115 4.75 -35.15 -13.82
C ASP A 115 5.12 -34.39 -15.10
N ILE A 116 6.27 -33.73 -15.06
CA ILE A 116 6.80 -32.91 -16.16
C ILE A 116 7.65 -33.77 -17.12
N ASN A 117 8.01 -35.00 -16.75
CA ASN A 117 8.96 -35.84 -17.48
C ASN A 117 8.30 -36.84 -18.45
N ASN A 118 6.97 -36.81 -18.61
CA ASN A 118 6.27 -37.74 -19.49
C ASN A 118 6.40 -37.33 -20.98
N PRO A 119 7.05 -38.11 -21.86
CA PRO A 119 7.17 -37.79 -23.27
C PRO A 119 5.83 -37.80 -24.02
N GLU A 120 4.87 -38.59 -23.55
CA GLU A 120 3.54 -38.75 -24.17
C GLU A 120 2.56 -37.66 -23.74
N ASP A 121 2.79 -36.99 -22.61
CA ASP A 121 1.94 -35.93 -22.06
C ASP A 121 2.79 -34.79 -21.46
N PRO A 122 3.42 -33.94 -22.30
CA PRO A 122 4.30 -32.88 -21.84
C PRO A 122 3.49 -31.77 -21.14
N LYS A 123 3.89 -31.42 -19.91
CA LYS A 123 3.26 -30.36 -19.12
C LYS A 123 4.19 -29.16 -18.97
N ILE A 124 3.63 -27.96 -19.10
CA ILE A 124 4.37 -26.69 -18.89
C ILE A 124 3.91 -26.09 -17.56
N LEU A 125 4.87 -25.87 -16.65
CA LEU A 125 4.63 -25.20 -15.38
C LEU A 125 5.07 -23.74 -15.46
N CYS A 126 4.12 -22.82 -15.38
CA CYS A 126 4.38 -21.38 -15.30
C CYS A 126 4.32 -20.92 -13.84
N VAL A 127 5.43 -20.36 -13.35
CA VAL A 127 5.55 -19.84 -11.98
C VAL A 127 5.58 -18.32 -12.02
N GLY A 128 4.61 -17.68 -11.38
CA GLY A 128 4.57 -16.23 -11.19
C GLY A 128 4.88 -15.85 -9.74
N ASN A 129 5.56 -14.71 -9.55
CA ASN A 129 5.81 -14.16 -8.22
C ASN A 129 5.39 -12.69 -8.18
N ASN A 130 4.76 -12.28 -7.07
CA ASN A 130 4.47 -10.88 -6.78
C ASN A 130 5.66 -10.29 -5.98
N PRO A 131 6.34 -9.22 -6.46
CA PRO A 131 7.48 -8.63 -5.78
C PRO A 131 7.18 -8.18 -4.33
N ASP A 132 5.94 -7.76 -4.03
CA ASP A 132 5.55 -7.34 -2.69
C ASP A 132 5.38 -8.51 -1.70
N ARG A 133 5.15 -9.73 -2.21
CA ARG A 133 4.94 -10.96 -1.42
C ARG A 133 6.02 -12.02 -1.66
N GLN A 134 7.18 -11.62 -2.19
CA GLN A 134 8.28 -12.52 -2.57
C GLN A 134 8.73 -13.46 -1.44
N ASN A 135 8.76 -12.98 -0.19
CA ASN A 135 9.20 -13.77 0.96
C ASN A 135 8.23 -14.89 1.35
N ILE A 136 6.95 -14.79 0.97
CA ILE A 136 5.95 -15.83 1.24
C ILE A 136 5.96 -16.85 0.11
N TYR A 137 5.97 -16.37 -1.15
CA TYR A 137 5.97 -17.26 -2.30
C TYR A 137 7.29 -18.02 -2.48
N SER A 138 8.43 -17.46 -2.05
CA SER A 138 9.73 -18.14 -2.14
C SER A 138 9.75 -19.50 -1.44
N ALA A 139 9.07 -19.63 -0.29
CA ALA A 139 8.97 -20.89 0.44
C ALA A 139 8.15 -21.95 -0.32
N VAL A 140 7.00 -21.54 -0.87
CA VAL A 140 6.14 -22.43 -1.69
C VAL A 140 6.86 -22.87 -2.96
N LEU A 141 7.48 -21.94 -3.68
CA LEU A 141 8.22 -22.24 -4.91
C LEU A 141 9.43 -23.14 -4.64
N GLY A 142 10.10 -22.98 -3.50
CA GLY A 142 11.14 -23.89 -3.05
C GLY A 142 10.64 -25.32 -2.85
N LEU A 143 9.44 -25.48 -2.26
CA LEU A 143 8.82 -26.80 -2.08
C LEU A 143 8.46 -27.44 -3.42
N TYR A 144 7.84 -26.68 -4.34
CA TYR A 144 7.56 -27.14 -5.70
C TYR A 144 8.85 -27.57 -6.41
N ASN A 145 9.90 -26.75 -6.36
CA ASN A 145 11.17 -27.07 -7.02
C ASN A 145 11.82 -28.34 -6.44
N SER A 146 11.77 -28.55 -5.12
CA SER A 146 12.27 -29.78 -4.49
C SER A 146 11.49 -31.02 -4.94
N HIS A 147 10.17 -30.90 -5.10
CA HIS A 147 9.33 -31.99 -5.57
C HIS A 147 9.57 -32.31 -7.06
N ILE A 148 9.64 -31.27 -7.91
CA ILE A 148 9.96 -31.41 -9.35
C ILE A 148 11.32 -32.06 -9.54
N THR A 149 12.34 -31.61 -8.82
CA THR A 149 13.70 -32.17 -8.91
C THR A 149 13.71 -33.67 -8.60
N ARG A 150 12.91 -34.12 -7.62
CA ARG A 150 12.76 -35.56 -7.32
C ARG A 150 12.02 -36.35 -8.40
N LEU A 151 11.10 -35.72 -9.13
CA LEU A 151 10.37 -36.35 -10.23
C LEU A 151 11.21 -36.43 -11.52
N ILE A 152 12.01 -35.40 -11.81
CA ILE A 152 12.92 -35.39 -12.96
C ILE A 152 14.07 -36.40 -12.77
N ASN A 153 14.57 -36.57 -11.54
CA ASN A 153 15.67 -37.50 -11.24
C ASN A 153 15.22 -38.96 -11.07
N LYS A 154 13.99 -39.31 -11.45
CA LYS A 154 13.58 -40.70 -11.62
C LYS A 154 13.90 -41.16 -13.04
#